data_AF-A0A401PF46-F1
#
_entry.id   AF-A0A401PF46-F1
#
_cell.length_a   1.000
_cell.length_b   1.000
_cell.length_c   1.000
_cell.angle_alpha   90.00
_cell.angle_beta   90.00
_cell.angle_gamma   90.00
#
_symmetry.space_group_name_H-M   'P 1'
#
loop_
_entity.id
_entity.type
_entity.pdbx_description
1 polymer ?
#
loop_
_entity_poly.entity_id
_entity_poly.type
_entity_poly.pdbx_seq_one_letter_code
_entity_poly.pdbx_strand_id
1 'polypeptide(L)'
;MSRMSQDGIMPHPSSSSLFDSLGSSQEKRIGKIRRSTVGMLALQETIKEKQARYREAREERKAKLDLTHRYIIEILARRLHLTKSDVENFLLDSLSLKDYDDFFSKGGKKSLLFFYHETDPPIIESGRIIAGVTKGTKMMRLLMGNLSDVRVEGLCLFFVRYKDDTLITSKNIPEV
;
A
#
# COMPACT_ATOMS: atom_id res chain seq x y z
N MET A 1 -38.18 -66.12 14.29
CA MET A 1 -38.89 -67.11 15.14
C MET A 1 -38.06 -67.34 16.40
N SER A 2 -38.72 -67.30 17.57
CA SER A 2 -38.29 -67.75 18.91
C SER A 2 -37.11 -67.03 19.59
N ARG A 3 -37.31 -66.34 20.73
CA ARG A 3 -37.39 -66.86 22.12
C ARG A 3 -36.02 -67.48 22.53
N MET A 4 -35.33 -67.03 23.59
CA MET A 4 -35.75 -67.03 24.99
C MET A 4 -34.83 -66.15 25.87
N SER A 5 -35.43 -65.58 26.91
CA SER A 5 -34.79 -65.03 28.10
C SER A 5 -34.60 -66.11 29.19
N GLN A 6 -33.88 -65.71 30.26
CA GLN A 6 -33.97 -66.16 31.68
C GLN A 6 -33.25 -67.48 32.04
N ASP A 7 -32.57 -67.68 33.18
CA ASP A 7 -32.48 -67.04 34.51
C ASP A 7 -31.09 -67.36 35.13
N GLY A 8 -30.46 -66.53 35.98
CA GLY A 8 -30.68 -66.43 37.44
C GLY A 8 -29.39 -66.90 38.16
N ILE A 9 -28.75 -66.16 39.07
CA ILE A 9 -29.03 -66.12 40.51
C ILE A 9 -28.19 -64.98 41.16
N MET A 10 -28.86 -64.27 42.06
CA MET A 10 -28.50 -63.15 42.97
C MET A 10 -27.70 -63.62 44.22
N PRO A 11 -27.40 -62.84 45.30
CA PRO A 11 -27.07 -61.39 45.49
C PRO A 11 -26.03 -61.02 46.63
N HIS A 12 -25.77 -59.70 46.75
CA HIS A 12 -25.52 -58.86 47.98
C HIS A 12 -24.12 -58.84 48.68
N PRO A 13 -23.79 -57.81 49.52
CA PRO A 13 -24.25 -56.38 49.60
C PRO A 13 -23.12 -55.35 49.91
N SER A 14 -23.54 -54.07 50.06
CA SER A 14 -22.97 -52.98 50.90
C SER A 14 -21.66 -52.30 50.44
N SER A 15 -21.48 -50.97 50.48
CA SER A 15 -22.11 -49.92 51.30
C SER A 15 -22.08 -48.53 50.61
N SER A 16 -23.10 -47.74 50.96
CA SER A 16 -23.38 -46.33 50.69
C SER A 16 -22.33 -45.30 51.14
N SER A 17 -22.22 -44.17 50.40
CA SER A 17 -22.24 -42.75 50.85
C SER A 17 -21.67 -41.85 49.72
N LEU A 18 -22.45 -41.28 48.79
CA LEU A 18 -23.16 -40.00 48.84
C LEU A 18 -22.57 -38.89 49.75
N PHE A 19 -22.08 -37.83 49.07
CA PHE A 19 -21.80 -36.44 49.49
C PHE A 19 -20.75 -36.28 50.61
N ASP A 20 -19.68 -35.51 50.45
CA ASP A 20 -19.67 -34.09 50.09
C ASP A 20 -18.24 -33.61 49.70
N SER A 21 -18.16 -32.41 49.11
CA SER A 21 -17.04 -31.45 49.15
C SER A 21 -16.41 -31.04 47.80
N LEU A 22 -16.96 -29.93 47.29
CA LEU A 22 -16.29 -28.70 46.88
C LEU A 22 -15.18 -28.75 45.81
N GLY A 23 -15.46 -28.20 44.62
CA GLY A 23 -14.43 -27.96 43.60
C GLY A 23 -14.88 -27.31 42.30
N SER A 24 -15.43 -26.10 42.39
CA SER A 24 -15.41 -25.01 41.40
C SER A 24 -15.24 -25.34 39.89
N SER A 25 -16.33 -25.14 39.16
CA SER A 25 -16.43 -24.63 37.78
C SER A 25 -15.12 -24.35 37.03
N GLN A 26 -14.89 -25.10 35.94
CA GLN A 26 -13.94 -24.76 34.89
C GLN A 26 -14.43 -23.52 34.12
N GLU A 27 -13.98 -22.35 34.57
CA GLU A 27 -14.12 -21.11 33.83
C GLU A 27 -13.06 -21.04 32.73
N LYS A 28 -13.52 -21.01 31.47
CA LYS A 28 -12.70 -20.77 30.28
C LYS A 28 -11.93 -19.45 30.48
N ARG A 29 -10.66 -19.54 30.85
CA ARG A 29 -9.77 -18.37 30.91
C ARG A 29 -9.52 -17.85 29.50
N ILE A 30 -10.33 -16.87 29.08
CA ILE A 30 -9.97 -15.92 28.04
C ILE A 30 -8.78 -15.13 28.58
N GLY A 31 -7.58 -15.52 28.16
CA GLY A 31 -6.35 -14.80 28.47
C GLY A 31 -6.46 -13.38 27.93
N LYS A 32 -6.75 -12.41 28.81
CA LYS A 32 -6.60 -10.99 28.51
C LYS A 32 -5.12 -10.75 28.23
N ILE A 33 -4.73 -10.69 26.96
CA ILE A 33 -3.40 -10.25 26.54
C ILE A 33 -3.25 -8.80 27.01
N ARG A 34 -2.65 -8.62 28.19
CA ARG A 34 -2.16 -7.33 28.67
C ARG A 34 -0.94 -6.97 27.83
N ARG A 35 -1.15 -6.26 26.72
CA ARG A 35 -0.05 -5.56 26.04
C ARG A 35 0.51 -4.53 27.03
N SER A 36 1.80 -4.60 27.32
CA SER A 36 2.44 -3.65 28.25
C SER A 36 2.38 -2.24 27.66
N THR A 37 2.14 -1.23 28.52
CA THR A 37 2.18 0.19 28.12
C THR A 37 3.51 0.54 27.45
N VAL A 38 4.62 -0.03 27.94
CA VAL A 38 5.96 0.12 27.36
C VAL A 38 6.05 -0.45 25.94
N GLY A 39 5.46 -1.63 25.69
CA GLY A 39 5.44 -2.22 24.34
C GLY A 39 4.59 -1.42 23.35
N MET A 40 3.53 -0.76 23.83
CA MET A 40 2.70 0.13 23.02
C MET A 40 3.42 1.44 22.66
N LEU A 41 4.20 2.01 23.59
CA LEU A 41 5.02 3.19 23.33
C LEU A 41 6.15 2.89 22.33
N ALA A 42 6.87 1.78 22.50
CA ALA A 42 7.91 1.36 21.56
C ALA A 42 7.36 1.09 20.14
N LEU A 43 6.15 0.50 20.04
CA LEU A 43 5.48 0.33 18.76
C LEU A 43 5.07 1.69 18.13
N GLN A 44 4.61 2.63 18.94
CA GLN A 44 4.26 3.97 18.46
C GLN A 44 5.50 4.73 17.94
N GLU A 45 6.62 4.61 18.63
CA GLU A 45 7.90 5.19 18.22
C GLU A 45 8.39 4.62 16.89
N THR A 46 8.37 3.29 16.73
CA THR A 46 8.76 2.63 15.47
C THR A 46 7.85 3.00 14.29
N ILE A 47 6.54 3.16 14.52
CA ILE A 47 5.60 3.65 13.49
C ILE A 47 5.92 5.10 13.10
N LYS A 48 6.13 5.98 14.09
CA LYS A 48 6.47 7.39 13.86
C LYS A 48 7.80 7.53 13.12
N GLU A 49 8.80 6.75 13.49
CA GLU A 49 10.11 6.75 12.84
C GLU A 49 10.00 6.29 11.39
N LYS A 50 9.30 5.18 11.15
CA LYS A 50 9.07 4.67 9.79
C LYS A 50 8.34 5.69 8.91
N GLN A 51 7.34 6.37 9.48
CA GLN A 51 6.62 7.44 8.79
C GLN A 51 7.51 8.67 8.51
N ALA A 52 8.41 9.03 9.43
CA ALA A 52 9.38 10.10 9.21
C ALA A 52 10.30 9.78 8.04
N ARG A 53 10.82 8.54 7.96
CA ARG A 53 11.67 8.08 6.85
C ARG A 53 10.98 8.18 5.49
N TYR A 54 9.69 7.81 5.40
CA TYR A 54 8.96 7.94 4.14
C TYR A 54 8.73 9.39 3.71
N ARG A 55 8.55 10.31 4.68
CA ARG A 55 8.47 11.76 4.38
C ARG A 55 9.80 12.30 3.91
N GLU A 56 10.90 11.94 4.57
CA GLU A 56 12.24 12.32 4.16
C GLU A 56 12.57 11.82 2.74
N ALA A 57 12.30 10.54 2.46
CA ALA A 57 12.47 9.97 1.11
C ALA A 57 11.60 10.66 0.04
N ARG A 58 10.46 11.25 0.43
CA ARG A 58 9.65 12.08 -0.48
C ARG A 58 10.30 13.44 -0.74
N GLU A 59 10.80 14.10 0.29
CA GLU A 59 11.50 15.37 0.14
C GLU A 59 12.81 15.21 -0.66
N GLU A 60 13.53 14.10 -0.50
CA GLU A 60 14.69 13.78 -1.35
C GLU A 60 14.31 13.64 -2.83
N ARG A 61 13.18 12.96 -3.13
CA ARG A 61 12.68 12.87 -4.50
C ARG A 61 12.26 14.23 -5.03
N LYS A 62 11.63 15.06 -4.19
CA LYS A 62 11.25 16.43 -4.54
C LYS A 62 12.47 17.31 -4.85
N ALA A 63 13.56 17.15 -4.10
CA ALA A 63 14.80 17.88 -4.34
C ALA A 63 15.48 17.50 -5.66
N LYS A 64 15.22 16.31 -6.20
CA LYS A 64 15.72 15.85 -7.51
C LYS A 64 14.93 16.40 -8.69
N LEU A 65 13.76 17.01 -8.47
CA LEU A 65 12.96 17.59 -9.54
C LEU A 65 13.61 18.86 -10.07
N ASP A 66 14.23 18.74 -11.24
CA ASP A 66 14.88 19.86 -11.94
C ASP A 66 13.97 20.54 -12.98
N LEU A 67 14.53 21.44 -13.77
CA LEU A 67 13.81 22.17 -14.82
C LEU A 67 13.20 21.25 -15.90
N THR A 68 13.79 20.08 -16.19
CA THR A 68 13.23 19.12 -17.16
C THR A 68 11.96 18.48 -16.60
N HIS A 69 11.97 18.09 -15.33
CA HIS A 69 10.78 17.60 -14.64
C HIS A 69 9.69 18.67 -14.59
N ARG A 70 10.05 19.93 -14.31
CA ARG A 70 9.11 21.06 -14.24
C ARG A 70 8.43 21.32 -15.59
N TYR A 71 9.13 21.14 -16.70
CA TYR A 71 8.52 21.23 -18.03
C TYR A 71 7.44 20.15 -18.22
N ILE A 72 7.75 18.88 -17.92
CA ILE A 72 6.78 17.78 -18.01
C ILE A 72 5.57 18.05 -17.12
N ILE A 73 5.79 18.46 -15.87
CA ILE A 73 4.71 18.82 -14.92
C ILE A 73 3.80 19.89 -15.51
N GLU A 74 4.38 20.92 -16.15
CA GLU A 74 3.61 22.01 -16.75
C GLU A 74 2.75 21.54 -17.93
N ILE A 75 3.30 20.72 -18.82
CA ILE A 75 2.54 20.16 -19.93
C ILE A 75 1.38 19.30 -19.41
N LEU A 76 1.65 18.40 -18.45
CA LEU A 76 0.65 17.52 -17.85
C LEU A 76 -0.45 18.31 -17.14
N ALA A 77 -0.10 19.31 -16.33
CA ALA A 77 -1.05 20.18 -15.64
C ALA A 77 -1.99 20.88 -16.62
N ARG A 78 -1.43 21.40 -17.72
CA ARG A 78 -2.22 22.06 -18.77
C ARG A 78 -3.15 21.08 -19.49
N ARG A 79 -2.68 19.86 -19.81
CA ARG A 79 -3.46 18.85 -20.54
C ARG A 79 -4.55 18.20 -19.69
N LEU A 80 -4.33 18.06 -18.39
CA LEU A 80 -5.28 17.45 -17.46
C LEU A 80 -6.17 18.47 -16.73
N HIS A 81 -5.97 19.78 -16.96
CA HIS A 81 -6.64 20.87 -16.23
C HIS A 81 -6.45 20.77 -14.71
N LEU A 82 -5.26 20.34 -14.28
CA LEU A 82 -4.86 20.21 -12.89
C LEU A 82 -3.89 21.33 -12.49
N THR A 83 -3.73 21.54 -11.19
CA THR A 83 -2.67 22.45 -10.73
C THR A 83 -1.29 21.79 -10.88
N LYS A 84 -0.24 22.60 -11.08
CA LYS A 84 1.14 22.11 -11.10
C LYS A 84 1.49 21.36 -9.79
N SER A 85 0.91 21.79 -8.67
CA SER A 85 1.11 21.15 -7.36
C SER A 85 0.48 19.75 -7.30
N ASP A 86 -0.70 19.57 -7.88
CA ASP A 86 -1.36 18.25 -7.91
C ASP A 86 -0.54 17.26 -8.74
N VAL A 87 -0.10 17.69 -9.92
CA VAL A 87 0.74 16.86 -10.81
C VAL A 87 2.07 16.53 -10.15
N GLU A 88 2.75 17.52 -9.55
CA GLU A 88 3.97 17.28 -8.77
C GLU A 88 3.72 16.27 -7.64
N ASN A 89 2.61 16.38 -6.92
CA ASN A 89 2.26 15.44 -5.87
C ASN A 89 2.05 14.02 -6.41
N PHE A 90 1.41 13.85 -7.56
CA PHE A 90 1.24 12.54 -8.18
C PHE A 90 2.57 11.94 -8.64
N LEU A 91 3.47 12.76 -9.20
CA LEU A 91 4.82 12.34 -9.58
C LEU A 91 5.60 11.84 -8.35
N LEU A 92 5.52 12.60 -7.25
CA LEU A 92 6.09 12.23 -5.96
C LEU A 92 5.34 11.08 -5.27
N ASP A 93 4.23 10.59 -5.79
CA ASP A 93 3.60 9.38 -5.26
C ASP A 93 4.29 8.10 -5.78
N SER A 94 5.11 8.20 -6.84
CA SER A 94 5.97 7.11 -7.32
C SER A 94 7.18 6.91 -6.43
N LEU A 95 7.50 5.67 -6.05
CA LEU A 95 8.66 5.36 -5.21
C LEU A 95 10.01 5.62 -5.89
N SER A 96 10.02 5.82 -7.21
CA SER A 96 11.24 6.02 -7.99
C SER A 96 11.05 7.06 -9.09
N LEU A 97 12.12 7.81 -9.37
CA LEU A 97 12.23 8.73 -10.51
C LEU A 97 13.07 8.13 -11.67
N LYS A 98 13.50 6.87 -11.54
CA LYS A 98 14.42 6.23 -12.49
C LYS A 98 13.91 6.26 -13.93
N ASP A 99 12.60 6.15 -14.14
CA ASP A 99 12.03 6.18 -15.49
C ASP A 99 12.13 7.57 -16.15
N TYR A 100 12.11 8.65 -15.36
CA TYR A 100 12.42 10.00 -15.84
C TYR A 100 13.89 10.11 -16.19
N ASP A 101 14.77 9.68 -15.27
CA ASP A 101 16.22 9.70 -15.48
C ASP A 101 16.61 8.92 -16.74
N ASP A 102 16.00 7.76 -16.96
CA ASP A 102 16.19 6.93 -18.16
C ASP A 102 15.68 7.65 -19.41
N PHE A 103 14.47 8.21 -19.40
CA PHE A 103 13.95 8.99 -20.53
C PHE A 103 14.84 10.20 -20.87
N PHE A 104 15.42 10.85 -19.86
CA PHE A 104 16.30 12.00 -20.08
C PHE A 104 17.72 11.61 -20.51
N SER A 105 18.16 10.40 -20.18
CA SER A 105 19.51 9.92 -20.46
C SER A 105 19.79 9.73 -21.95
N LYS A 106 21.05 9.91 -22.35
CA LYS A 106 21.52 9.50 -23.69
C LYS A 106 21.39 7.98 -23.80
N GLY A 107 20.78 7.51 -24.88
CA GLY A 107 20.51 6.10 -25.15
C GLY A 107 19.37 5.49 -24.32
N GLY A 108 18.70 6.29 -23.48
CA GLY A 108 17.59 5.80 -22.66
C GLY A 108 16.24 5.75 -23.41
N LYS A 109 15.17 5.54 -22.65
CA LYS A 109 13.81 5.32 -23.19
C LYS A 109 13.39 6.41 -24.17
N LYS A 110 12.76 5.98 -25.28
CA LYS A 110 12.19 6.88 -26.29
C LYS A 110 10.82 7.42 -25.93
N SER A 111 10.17 6.85 -24.93
CA SER A 111 8.83 7.24 -24.52
C SER A 111 8.68 7.24 -23.02
N LEU A 112 7.91 8.19 -22.52
CA LEU A 112 7.54 8.33 -21.13
C LEU A 112 6.02 8.41 -21.04
N LEU A 113 5.39 7.45 -20.39
CA LEU A 113 3.93 7.28 -20.39
C LEU A 113 3.34 7.55 -19.02
N PHE A 114 2.14 8.14 -19.04
CA PHE A 114 1.38 8.53 -17.88
C PHE A 114 -0.07 8.09 -18.05
N PHE A 115 -0.63 7.46 -17.02
CA PHE A 115 -2.02 7.03 -16.95
C PHE A 115 -2.73 7.86 -15.90
N TYR A 116 -3.75 8.61 -16.32
CA TYR A 116 -4.63 9.36 -15.45
C TYR A 116 -5.97 8.63 -15.34
N HIS A 117 -6.16 7.96 -14.20
CA HIS A 117 -7.31 7.08 -14.01
C HIS A 117 -7.65 6.89 -12.54
N GLU A 118 -8.83 6.34 -12.30
CA GLU A 118 -9.32 6.03 -10.97
C GLU A 118 -8.63 4.77 -10.42
N THR A 119 -7.91 4.92 -9.31
CA THR A 119 -7.14 3.83 -8.71
C THR A 119 -7.05 3.97 -7.20
N ASP A 120 -6.38 3.02 -6.55
CA ASP A 120 -6.20 3.06 -5.10
C ASP A 120 -5.32 4.25 -4.69
N PRO A 121 -5.57 4.86 -3.52
CA PRO A 121 -4.76 5.93 -2.97
C PRO A 121 -3.28 5.55 -2.88
N PRO A 122 -2.36 6.54 -2.90
CA PRO A 122 -0.95 6.28 -2.74
C PRO A 122 -0.68 5.53 -1.44
N ILE A 123 0.21 4.54 -1.52
CA ILE A 123 0.66 3.80 -0.35
C ILE A 123 1.43 4.72 0.60
N ILE A 124 1.43 4.37 1.89
CA ILE A 124 2.13 5.17 2.93
C ILE A 124 3.63 5.37 2.64
N GLU A 125 4.23 4.47 1.88
CA GLU A 125 5.65 4.53 1.51
C GLU A 125 5.97 5.68 0.56
N SER A 126 4.95 6.21 -0.13
CA SER A 126 5.06 7.41 -0.95
C SER A 126 5.41 8.67 -0.16
N GLY A 127 5.29 8.62 1.18
CA GLY A 127 5.46 9.75 2.10
C GLY A 127 4.26 10.68 2.17
N ARG A 128 3.17 10.40 1.42
CA ARG A 128 1.93 11.17 1.45
C ARG A 128 0.91 10.49 2.36
N ILE A 129 0.28 11.27 3.23
CA ILE A 129 -0.80 10.80 4.10
C ILE A 129 -2.07 11.55 3.72
N ILE A 130 -3.08 10.78 3.31
CA ILE A 130 -4.39 11.30 2.96
C ILE A 130 -5.34 10.90 4.09
N ALA A 131 -5.83 11.88 4.83
CA ALA A 131 -6.78 11.64 5.92
C ALA A 131 -8.11 11.12 5.35
N GLY A 132 -8.77 10.23 6.07
CA GLY A 132 -10.10 9.72 5.71
C GLY A 132 -10.11 8.66 4.60
N VAL A 133 -8.95 8.20 4.11
CA VAL A 133 -8.90 7.07 3.17
C VAL A 133 -9.27 5.79 3.90
N THR A 134 -10.39 5.19 3.50
CA THR A 134 -10.82 3.87 3.96
C THR A 134 -10.43 2.79 2.93
N LYS A 135 -10.34 1.53 3.36
CA LYS A 135 -10.03 0.42 2.46
C LYS A 135 -11.05 0.35 1.33
N GLY A 136 -10.58 0.36 0.08
CA GLY A 136 -11.43 0.34 -1.11
C GLY A 136 -11.88 1.72 -1.59
N THR A 137 -11.48 2.80 -0.94
CA THR A 137 -11.60 4.15 -1.53
C THR A 137 -10.82 4.19 -2.83
N LYS A 138 -11.41 4.76 -3.88
CA LYS A 138 -10.75 5.03 -5.15
C LYS A 138 -10.63 6.55 -5.34
N MET A 139 -9.62 6.96 -6.09
CA MET A 139 -9.43 8.37 -6.45
C MET A 139 -8.68 8.50 -7.78
N MET A 140 -8.87 9.62 -8.45
CA MET A 140 -8.11 9.94 -9.66
C MET A 140 -6.63 10.13 -9.32
N ARG A 141 -5.76 9.41 -10.02
CA ARG A 141 -4.30 9.52 -9.88
C ARG A 141 -3.62 9.51 -11.23
N LEU A 142 -2.48 10.17 -11.28
CA LEU A 142 -1.55 10.11 -12.40
C LEU A 142 -0.41 9.17 -12.04
N LEU A 143 -0.25 8.08 -12.80
CA LEU A 143 0.77 7.07 -12.59
C LEU A 143 1.64 6.93 -13.84
N MET A 144 2.92 6.66 -13.64
CA MET A 144 3.80 6.24 -14.72
C MET A 144 3.64 4.74 -14.97
N GLY A 145 3.76 4.30 -16.23
CA GLY A 145 3.72 2.88 -16.52
C GLY A 145 4.15 2.54 -17.95
N ASN A 146 4.04 1.26 -18.31
CA ASN A 146 4.25 0.79 -19.67
C ASN A 146 2.92 0.32 -20.29
N LEU A 147 2.83 0.35 -21.62
CA LEU A 147 1.63 -0.13 -22.34
C LEU A 147 1.35 -1.62 -22.16
N SER A 148 2.38 -2.40 -21.81
CA SER A 148 2.26 -3.84 -21.56
C SER A 148 1.57 -4.18 -20.24
N ASP A 149 1.53 -3.24 -19.30
CA ASP A 149 1.25 -3.55 -17.90
C ASP A 149 -0.20 -3.23 -17.52
N VAL A 150 -1.00 -2.63 -18.41
CA VAL A 150 -2.26 -1.97 -18.05
C VAL A 150 -3.36 -2.20 -19.10
N ARG A 151 -4.54 -2.69 -18.65
CA ARG A 151 -5.80 -2.39 -19.34
C ARG A 151 -6.05 -0.90 -19.15
N VAL A 152 -5.82 -0.10 -20.19
CA VAL A 152 -5.92 1.36 -20.10
C VAL A 152 -7.38 1.75 -19.88
N GLU A 153 -7.74 1.98 -18.63
CA GLU A 153 -8.97 2.67 -18.22
C GLU A 153 -8.57 4.11 -17.92
N GLY A 154 -9.27 5.10 -18.50
CA GLY A 154 -8.97 6.53 -18.31
C GLY A 154 -8.13 7.17 -19.44
N LEU A 155 -7.34 8.18 -19.10
CA LEU A 155 -6.52 8.93 -20.06
C LEU A 155 -5.08 8.44 -20.06
N CYS A 156 -4.49 8.30 -21.24
CA CYS A 156 -3.06 8.02 -21.43
C CYS A 156 -2.40 9.24 -22.06
N LEU A 157 -1.35 9.76 -21.43
CA LEU A 157 -0.51 10.83 -21.93
C LEU A 157 0.89 10.27 -22.12
N PHE A 158 1.56 10.64 -23.20
CA PHE A 158 2.91 10.18 -23.46
C PHE A 158 3.76 11.29 -24.06
N PHE A 159 5.03 11.28 -23.70
CA PHE A 159 6.08 12.07 -24.33
C PHE A 159 6.92 11.10 -25.14
N VAL A 160 7.26 11.47 -26.37
CA VAL A 160 8.07 10.64 -27.26
C VAL A 160 9.19 11.51 -27.77
N ARG A 161 10.44 11.01 -27.69
CA ARG A 161 11.58 11.67 -28.32
C ARG A 161 11.95 10.95 -29.61
N TYR A 162 12.21 11.72 -30.67
CA TYR A 162 12.62 11.16 -31.95
C TYR A 162 14.05 10.59 -31.91
N LYS A 163 14.96 11.31 -31.25
CA LYS A 163 16.37 10.98 -31.13
C LYS A 163 16.69 10.46 -29.74
N ASP A 164 17.49 9.39 -29.67
CA ASP A 164 18.02 8.84 -28.43
C ASP A 164 19.53 8.98 -28.28
N ASP A 165 20.22 9.57 -29.25
CA ASP A 165 21.66 9.83 -29.21
C ASP A 165 22.04 11.08 -28.41
N THR A 166 21.05 11.87 -27.98
CA THR A 166 21.22 13.09 -27.19
C THR A 166 20.64 12.97 -25.77
N LEU A 167 21.26 13.66 -24.83
CA LEU A 167 20.73 13.87 -23.48
C LEU A 167 19.61 14.92 -23.54
N ILE A 168 18.49 14.67 -22.87
CA ILE A 168 17.45 15.69 -22.66
C ILE A 168 17.88 16.61 -21.52
N THR A 169 17.82 17.90 -21.77
CA THR A 169 18.15 18.98 -20.84
C THR A 169 17.03 20.03 -20.89
N SER A 170 17.07 20.99 -19.98
CA SER A 170 16.08 22.08 -19.93
C SER A 170 15.99 22.91 -21.22
N LYS A 171 17.03 22.86 -22.07
CA LYS A 171 17.09 23.62 -23.33
C LYS A 171 16.40 22.91 -24.49
N ASN A 172 16.51 21.59 -24.57
CA ASN A 172 16.00 20.80 -25.71
C ASN A 172 14.71 20.04 -25.38
N ILE A 173 14.31 19.95 -24.11
CA ILE A 173 13.04 19.30 -23.74
C ILE A 173 11.80 19.86 -24.45
N PRO A 174 11.73 21.15 -24.87
CA PRO A 174 10.59 21.63 -25.65
C PRO A 174 10.55 21.11 -27.10
N GLU A 175 11.67 20.61 -27.62
CA GLU A 175 11.79 20.05 -28.99
C GLU A 175 11.51 18.54 -29.04
N VAL A 176 11.26 17.93 -27.87
CA VAL A 176 10.98 16.51 -27.70
C VAL A 176 9.57 16.18 -28.16
#